data_AF-A0A7X7XLB0-F1
#
_entry.id   AF-A0A7X7XLB0-F1
#
_cell.length_a   1.000
_cell.length_b   1.000
_cell.length_c   1.000
_cell.angle_alpha   90.00
_cell.angle_beta   90.00
_cell.angle_gamma   90.00
#
_symmetry.space_group_name_H-M   'P 1'
#
loop_
_entity.id
_entity.type
_entity.pdbx_description
1 polymer ?
#
loop_
_entity_poly.entity_id
_entity_poly.type
_entity_poly.pdbx_seq_one_letter_code
_entity_poly.pdbx_strand_id
1 'polypeptide(L)'
;MDVRAGNNRAASHDPWRAARWRRQGYDRLYVHADSGISIGWYDLDTGDLHAVEPSFIEPLTAFVRHWLDSEEARAIGPLPPPHAPATHVVVQPRRGRRPAGRPRGGDA
;
A
#
# COMPACT_ATOMS: atom_id res chain seq x y z
N MET A 1 3.86 -6.50 23.53
CA MET A 1 3.02 -5.48 22.87
C MET A 1 2.54 -6.09 21.57
N ASP A 2 1.23 -6.10 21.44
CA ASP A 2 0.39 -6.87 20.53
C ASP A 2 0.57 -6.48 19.06
N VAL A 3 1.05 -7.42 18.23
CA VAL A 3 0.86 -7.37 16.78
C VAL A 3 -0.32 -8.29 16.48
N ARG A 4 -1.53 -7.73 16.43
CA ARG A 4 -2.70 -8.36 15.83
C ARG A 4 -2.43 -8.58 14.34
N ALA A 5 -1.72 -9.67 14.04
CA ALA A 5 -1.70 -10.29 12.74
C ALA A 5 -3.11 -10.83 12.50
N GLY A 6 -3.86 -10.12 11.65
CA GLY A 6 -5.17 -10.53 11.19
C GLY A 6 -5.11 -11.95 10.66
N ASN A 7 -5.72 -12.84 11.42
CA ASN A 7 -5.97 -14.22 11.05
C ASN A 7 -7.12 -14.20 10.05
N ASN A 8 -6.86 -14.32 8.74
CA ASN A 8 -7.94 -14.70 7.82
C ASN A 8 -7.47 -15.59 6.67
N ARG A 9 -8.01 -16.81 6.70
CA ARG A 9 -7.94 -17.83 5.66
C ARG A 9 -9.10 -17.60 4.68
N ALA A 10 -8.82 -17.02 3.52
CA ALA A 10 -9.60 -17.12 2.29
C ALA A 10 -8.68 -16.59 1.17
N ALA A 11 -8.28 -17.29 0.12
CA ALA A 11 -8.73 -18.53 -0.51
C ALA A 11 -7.51 -19.33 -1.02
N SER A 12 -7.57 -20.66 -0.95
CA SER A 12 -6.62 -21.60 -1.55
C SER A 12 -6.46 -21.28 -3.05
N HIS A 13 -5.29 -21.07 -3.68
CA HIS A 13 -4.02 -21.81 -3.65
C HIS A 13 -2.88 -20.88 -4.14
N ASP A 14 -2.24 -20.19 -3.23
CA ASP A 14 -0.78 -20.07 -3.08
C ASP A 14 -0.60 -19.36 -1.72
N PRO A 15 0.29 -19.79 -0.82
CA PRO A 15 0.25 -19.36 0.58
C PRO A 15 0.87 -17.97 0.74
N TRP A 16 0.31 -16.97 0.06
CA TRP A 16 0.80 -15.61 0.09
C TRP A 16 0.06 -14.84 1.18
N ARG A 17 0.83 -14.12 1.97
CA ARG A 17 0.36 -13.32 3.09
C ARG A 17 0.53 -11.86 2.74
N ALA A 18 -0.56 -11.12 2.90
CA ALA A 18 -0.56 -9.67 2.82
C ALA A 18 -0.32 -9.09 4.22
N ALA A 19 0.63 -8.16 4.35
CA ALA A 19 0.89 -7.42 5.56
C ALA A 19 0.81 -5.93 5.25
N ARG A 20 -0.20 -5.27 5.81
CA ARG A 20 -0.34 -3.82 5.67
C ARG A 20 0.69 -3.11 6.56
N TRP A 21 1.43 -2.22 5.94
CA TRP A 21 2.42 -1.36 6.57
C TRP A 21 1.99 0.08 6.41
N ARG A 22 1.86 0.78 7.54
CA ARG A 22 1.53 2.19 7.56
C ARG A 22 2.48 2.95 8.47
N ARG A 23 3.35 3.77 7.91
CA ARG A 23 4.24 4.67 8.67
C ARG A 23 4.43 5.99 7.93
N GLN A 24 4.56 7.07 8.70
CA GLN A 24 4.94 8.40 8.19
C GLN A 24 4.05 8.98 7.08
N GLY A 25 2.81 8.50 6.94
CA GLY A 25 1.88 8.93 5.88
C GLY A 25 1.88 8.08 4.63
N TYR A 26 2.66 7.00 4.59
CA TYR A 26 2.61 5.99 3.54
C TYR A 26 1.76 4.80 3.99
N ASP A 27 1.05 4.20 3.04
CA ASP A 27 0.25 3.00 3.24
C ASP A 27 0.56 2.00 2.14
N ARG A 28 1.14 0.85 2.53
CA ARG A 28 1.64 -0.15 1.60
C ARG A 28 1.25 -1.54 2.04
N LEU A 29 0.91 -2.38 1.08
CA LEU A 29 0.61 -3.78 1.30
C LEU A 29 1.81 -4.62 0.87
N TYR A 30 2.52 -5.22 1.83
CA TYR A 30 3.62 -6.14 1.54
C TYR A 30 3.09 -7.54 1.34
N VAL A 31 3.51 -8.20 0.27
CA VAL A 31 3.12 -9.57 -0.05
C VAL A 31 4.34 -10.47 0.07
N HIS A 32 4.22 -11.49 0.90
CA HIS A 32 5.25 -12.49 1.13
C HIS A 32 4.65 -13.88 1.00
N ALA A 33 5.42 -14.82 0.45
CA ALA A 33 5.08 -16.23 0.54
C ALA A 33 5.19 -16.71 2.01
N ASP A 34 4.49 -17.77 2.36
CA ASP A 34 4.52 -18.38 3.69
C ASP A 34 5.91 -18.95 4.05
N SER A 35 6.73 -19.20 3.04
CA SER A 35 8.17 -19.47 3.20
C SER A 35 8.98 -18.28 3.71
N GLY A 36 8.38 -17.09 3.82
CA GLY A 36 9.04 -15.84 4.21
C GLY A 36 9.68 -15.08 3.05
N ILE A 37 9.54 -15.57 1.81
CA ILE A 37 10.07 -14.90 0.62
C ILE A 37 9.22 -13.66 0.31
N SER A 38 9.85 -12.50 0.17
CA SER A 38 9.17 -11.28 -0.27
C SER A 38 8.84 -11.38 -1.75
N ILE A 39 7.56 -11.34 -2.11
CA ILE A 39 7.08 -11.38 -3.50
C ILE A 39 7.00 -9.97 -4.07
N GLY A 40 6.62 -9.00 -3.23
CA GLY A 40 6.52 -7.61 -3.63
C GLY A 40 5.73 -6.76 -2.65
N TRP A 41 5.35 -5.57 -3.09
CA TRP A 41 4.47 -4.68 -2.36
C TRP A 41 3.58 -3.89 -3.31
N TYR A 42 2.44 -3.43 -2.79
CA TYR A 42 1.47 -2.62 -3.49
C TYR A 42 1.23 -1.33 -2.71
N ASP A 43 1.33 -0.19 -3.39
CA ASP A 43 1.06 1.12 -2.79
C ASP A 43 -0.46 1.38 -2.77
N LEU A 44 -1.02 1.56 -1.58
CA LEU A 44 -2.45 1.78 -1.41
C LEU A 44 -2.86 3.22 -1.75
N ASP A 45 -1.90 4.14 -1.85
CA ASP A 45 -2.15 5.55 -2.17
C ASP A 45 -2.17 5.76 -3.70
N THR A 46 -1.19 5.19 -4.42
CA THR A 46 -1.05 5.38 -5.87
C THR A 46 -1.59 4.22 -6.69
N GLY A 47 -1.65 3.00 -6.14
CA GLY A 47 -2.01 1.80 -6.87
C GLY A 47 -0.84 1.12 -7.57
N ASP A 48 0.39 1.57 -7.33
CA ASP A 48 1.60 0.98 -7.92
C ASP A 48 1.92 -0.38 -7.32
N LEU A 49 2.11 -1.36 -8.20
CA LEU A 49 2.49 -2.71 -7.81
C LEU A 49 3.98 -2.94 -8.12
N HIS A 50 4.73 -3.33 -7.11
CA HIS A 50 6.16 -3.60 -7.18
C HIS A 50 6.45 -5.05 -6.84
N ALA A 51 6.68 -5.87 -7.86
CA ALA A 51 7.20 -7.23 -7.67
C ALA A 51 8.71 -7.21 -7.49
N VAL A 52 9.26 -8.12 -6.68
CA VAL A 52 10.72 -8.27 -6.56
C VAL A 52 11.35 -8.88 -7.82
N GLU A 53 10.58 -9.69 -8.54
CA GLU A 53 10.98 -10.35 -9.77
C GLU A 53 9.84 -10.19 -10.80
N PRO A 54 10.15 -9.95 -12.09
CA PRO A 54 9.13 -9.80 -13.13
C PRO A 54 8.20 -11.02 -13.25
N SER A 55 8.69 -12.23 -12.95
CA SER A 55 7.91 -13.47 -12.90
C SER A 55 6.72 -13.39 -11.94
N PHE A 56 6.82 -12.55 -10.90
CA PHE A 56 5.77 -12.40 -9.89
C PHE A 56 4.75 -11.31 -10.22
N ILE A 57 4.92 -10.50 -11.28
CA ILE A 57 4.03 -9.37 -11.57
C ILE A 57 2.58 -9.84 -11.79
N GLU A 58 2.36 -10.82 -12.66
CA GLU A 58 1.03 -11.38 -12.93
C GLU A 58 0.38 -11.97 -11.67
N PRO A 59 1.01 -12.94 -10.97
CA PRO A 59 0.39 -13.55 -9.81
C PRO A 59 0.23 -12.56 -8.64
N LEU A 60 1.14 -11.58 -8.47
CA LEU A 60 0.98 -10.49 -7.50
C LEU A 60 -0.20 -9.59 -7.84
N THR A 61 -0.39 -9.26 -9.11
CA THR A 61 -1.55 -8.48 -9.56
C THR A 61 -2.85 -9.23 -9.28
N ALA A 62 -2.91 -10.53 -9.59
CA ALA A 62 -4.08 -11.35 -9.31
C ALA A 62 -4.40 -11.42 -7.80
N PHE A 63 -3.37 -11.63 -6.98
CA PHE A 63 -3.51 -11.66 -5.53
C PHE A 63 -3.99 -10.33 -4.96
N VAL A 64 -3.40 -9.20 -5.38
CA VAL A 64 -3.80 -7.87 -4.92
C VAL A 64 -5.24 -7.57 -5.34
N ARG A 65 -5.65 -7.92 -6.56
CA ARG A 65 -7.06 -7.76 -7.00
C ARG A 65 -8.03 -8.55 -6.11
N HIS A 66 -7.67 -9.76 -5.74
CA HIS A 66 -8.48 -10.57 -4.84
C HIS A 66 -8.54 -9.95 -3.43
N TRP A 67 -7.41 -9.49 -2.92
CA TRP A 67 -7.35 -8.80 -1.63
C TRP A 67 -8.15 -7.49 -1.63
N LEU A 68 -8.16 -6.74 -2.74
CA LEU A 68 -8.93 -5.50 -2.88
C LEU A 68 -10.46 -5.71 -2.76
N ASP A 69 -10.95 -6.90 -3.10
CA ASP A 69 -12.37 -7.26 -2.96
C ASP A 69 -12.72 -7.69 -1.52
N SER A 70 -11.71 -7.96 -0.68
CA SER A 70 -11.90 -8.41 0.69
C SER A 70 -12.43 -7.31 1.64
N GLU A 71 -12.99 -7.72 2.77
CA GLU A 71 -13.43 -6.79 3.82
C GLU A 71 -12.28 -5.93 4.37
N GLU A 72 -11.06 -6.46 4.37
CA GLU A 72 -9.87 -5.73 4.84
C GLU A 72 -9.61 -4.50 3.98
N ALA A 73 -9.64 -4.65 2.66
CA ALA A 73 -9.49 -3.54 1.72
C ALA A 73 -10.66 -2.55 1.84
N ARG A 74 -11.89 -3.05 1.97
CA ARG A 74 -13.09 -2.22 2.14
C ARG A 74 -13.05 -1.39 3.43
N ALA A 75 -12.41 -1.90 4.50
CA ALA A 75 -12.22 -1.16 5.74
C ALA A 75 -11.21 0.00 5.62
N ILE A 76 -10.35 0.00 4.59
CA ILE A 76 -9.42 1.11 4.30
C ILE A 76 -10.14 2.24 3.57
N GLY A 77 -11.03 1.88 2.65
CA GLY A 77 -11.78 2.81 1.82
C GLY A 77 -11.56 2.56 0.32
N PRO A 78 -11.83 3.55 -0.54
CA PRO A 78 -11.63 3.40 -1.97
C PRO A 78 -10.13 3.30 -2.28
N LEU A 79 -9.70 2.14 -2.78
CA LEU A 79 -8.32 1.88 -3.18
C LEU A 79 -8.21 1.91 -4.72
N PRO A 80 -7.10 2.43 -5.26
CA PRO A 80 -6.88 2.45 -6.71
C PRO A 80 -6.73 1.02 -7.28
N PRO A 81 -7.06 0.78 -8.55
CA PRO A 81 -6.80 -0.52 -9.16
C PRO A 81 -5.28 -0.80 -9.16
N PRO A 82 -4.85 -2.07 -9.10
CA PRO A 82 -3.43 -2.40 -9.20
C PRO A 82 -2.97 -2.21 -10.64
N HIS A 83 -2.00 -1.32 -10.81
CA HIS A 83 -1.35 -1.07 -12.10
C HIS A 83 0.13 -1.45 -12.01
N ALA A 84 0.69 -1.90 -13.15
CA ALA A 84 2.13 -2.08 -13.28
C ALA A 84 2.84 -0.78 -12.92
N PRO A 85 4.03 -0.84 -12.30
CA PRO A 85 4.67 0.34 -11.74
C PRO A 85 4.92 1.30 -12.88
N ALA A 86 4.18 2.41 -12.90
CA ALA A 86 4.21 3.34 -14.02
C ALA A 86 5.39 4.28 -13.82
N THR A 87 6.62 3.73 -13.81
CA THR A 87 7.89 4.43 -13.51
C THR A 87 7.63 5.63 -12.61
N HIS A 88 7.03 5.39 -11.44
CA HIS A 88 6.52 6.48 -10.62
C HIS A 88 7.77 7.22 -10.11
N VAL A 89 8.14 8.27 -10.83
CA VAL A 89 9.07 9.29 -10.35
C VAL A 89 8.53 9.66 -9.00
N VAL A 90 9.29 9.36 -7.96
CA VAL A 90 8.90 9.61 -6.58
C VAL A 90 8.78 11.13 -6.39
N VAL A 91 7.67 11.71 -6.84
CA VAL A 91 7.21 13.01 -6.39
C VAL A 91 6.59 12.72 -5.02
N GLN A 92 7.49 12.51 -4.06
CA GLN A 92 7.10 12.64 -2.66
C GLN A 92 6.53 14.05 -2.54
N PRO A 93 5.26 14.23 -2.13
CA PRO A 93 4.80 15.55 -1.76
C PRO A 93 5.72 15.98 -0.62
N ARG A 94 6.51 17.03 -0.88
CA ARG A 94 7.33 17.65 0.14
C ARG A 94 6.38 17.96 1.29
N ARG A 95 6.47 17.21 2.40
CA ARG A 95 5.95 17.62 3.70
C ARG A 95 6.76 18.86 4.12
N GLY A 96 6.42 19.98 3.50
CA GLY A 96 7.10 21.24 3.60
C GLY A 96 6.05 22.32 3.78
N ARG A 97 5.75 22.60 5.05
CA ARG A 97 5.12 23.82 5.56
C ARG A 97 3.67 24.10 5.15
N ARG A 98 2.78 23.74 6.08
CA ARG A 98 1.73 24.59 6.67
C ARG A 98 1.76 26.04 6.13
N PRO A 99 0.68 26.56 5.52
CA PRO A 99 0.60 27.99 5.21
C PRO A 99 0.63 28.75 6.54
N ALA A 100 1.74 29.43 6.82
CA ALA A 100 1.79 30.44 7.87
C ALA A 100 0.90 31.58 7.40
N GLY A 101 -0.21 31.78 8.11
CA GLY A 101 -1.19 32.81 7.80
C GLY A 101 -0.55 34.20 7.68
N ARG A 102 -1.07 34.96 6.72
CA ARG A 102 -1.00 36.42 6.66
C ARG A 102 -2.45 36.91 6.63
N PRO A 103 -2.80 38.16 6.99
CA PRO A 103 -2.09 39.20 7.75
C PRO A 103 -2.91 39.66 8.98
N ARG A 104 -2.32 40.37 9.95
CA ARG A 104 -3.07 41.36 10.75
C ARG A 104 -2.18 42.34 11.50
N GLY A 105 -2.45 43.63 11.30
CA GLY A 105 -2.32 44.69 12.30
C GLY A 105 -0.94 45.28 12.52
N GLY A 106 -0.69 46.44 11.91
CA GLY A 106 0.40 47.34 12.26
C GLY A 106 0.01 48.75 11.87
N ASP A 107 -0.89 49.33 12.66
CA ASP A 107 -1.23 50.75 12.72
C ASP A 107 -0.15 51.46 13.54
N ALA A 108 0.50 52.46 12.92
CA ALA A 108 1.12 53.66 13.52
C ALA A 108 1.94 54.39 12.44
#